data_AF-A0A528D5H4-F1
#
_entry.id   AF-A0A528D5H4-F1
#
_cell.length_a   1.000
_cell.length_b   1.000
_cell.length_c   1.000
_cell.angle_alpha   90.00
_cell.angle_beta   90.00
_cell.angle_gamma   90.00
#
_symmetry.space_group_name_H-M   'P 1'
#
loop_
_entity.id
_entity.type
_entity.pdbx_description
1 polymer ?
#
loop_
_entity_poly.entity_id
_entity_poly.type
_entity_poly.pdbx_seq_one_letter_code
_entity_poly.pdbx_strand_id
1 'polypeptide(L)'
;MSDAVSESRTNATEYTVSEISGALKRTVEDVFGNVRVRGEISGYRGPHSSGHAYFCLKDDRARLDAVVWKTAMGRLKFRPEEGMEVIATGRLTTYPGKSTYQIVIDNLEPAGAGALMALLDERKRRLQAEGLFDAGRKRLLPFMPRVIGVVTSPTGSVIRDIIHRIKDRFPLHVLVWPVRVQGETAGAEVTAAVNGFNALAQDGIVPHPDLLIVARGGGSLEDLWGFNDEGLA
;
A
#
# COMPACT_ATOMS: atom_id res chain seq x y z
N MET A 1 -31.45 0.35 67.94
CA MET A 1 -31.18 1.68 67.36
C MET A 1 -30.43 1.44 66.07
N SER A 2 -30.96 1.96 64.97
CA SER A 2 -30.66 1.63 63.58
C SER A 2 -29.26 2.09 63.17
N ASP A 3 -28.39 1.16 62.80
CA ASP A 3 -27.19 1.48 62.01
C ASP A 3 -27.60 1.78 60.57
N ALA A 4 -27.68 3.06 60.26
CA ALA A 4 -27.88 3.55 58.90
C ALA A 4 -26.56 3.41 58.13
N VAL A 5 -26.47 2.36 57.31
CA VAL A 5 -25.45 2.25 56.27
C VAL A 5 -25.67 3.41 55.30
N SER A 6 -24.74 4.37 55.31
CA SER A 6 -24.70 5.48 54.36
C SER A 6 -24.38 4.93 52.96
N GLU A 7 -25.43 4.66 52.17
CA GLU A 7 -25.32 4.46 50.73
C GLU A 7 -24.80 5.75 50.06
N SER A 8 -23.49 5.78 49.80
CA SER A 8 -22.85 6.82 49.02
C SER A 8 -23.32 6.75 47.57
N ARG A 9 -24.08 7.77 47.12
CA ARG A 9 -24.56 7.96 45.74
C ARG A 9 -23.45 8.47 44.80
N THR A 10 -22.28 7.85 44.82
CA THR A 10 -21.14 8.27 44.00
C THR A 10 -20.90 7.29 42.85
N ASN A 11 -20.76 7.82 41.63
CA ASN A 11 -20.24 7.06 40.49
C ASN A 11 -18.71 6.87 40.57
N ALA A 12 -18.07 7.28 41.67
CA ALA A 12 -16.65 7.08 41.90
C ALA A 12 -16.39 5.67 42.46
N THR A 13 -16.28 4.70 41.55
CA THR A 13 -15.76 3.37 41.87
C THR A 13 -14.29 3.49 42.28
N GLU A 14 -13.92 2.93 43.44
CA GLU A 14 -12.53 2.81 43.84
C GLU A 14 -11.85 1.69 43.04
N TYR A 15 -10.70 1.98 42.46
CA TYR A 15 -9.88 1.01 41.72
C TYR A 15 -8.48 0.96 42.33
N THR A 16 -7.92 -0.24 42.45
CA THR A 16 -6.47 -0.39 42.60
C THR A 16 -5.77 0.06 41.31
N VAL A 17 -4.47 0.39 41.42
CA VAL A 17 -3.63 0.79 40.27
C VAL A 17 -3.67 -0.25 39.15
N SER A 18 -3.65 -1.54 39.50
CA SER A 18 -3.72 -2.64 38.54
C SER A 18 -5.08 -2.73 37.86
N GLU A 19 -6.17 -2.52 38.60
CA GLU A 19 -7.53 -2.58 38.06
C GLU A 19 -7.79 -1.43 37.08
N ILE A 20 -7.42 -0.20 37.44
CA ILE A 20 -7.62 0.95 36.54
C ILE A 20 -6.74 0.87 35.30
N SER A 21 -5.48 0.42 35.45
CA SER A 21 -4.57 0.23 34.32
C SER A 21 -5.07 -0.87 33.38
N GLY A 22 -5.59 -1.97 33.94
CA GLY A 22 -6.23 -3.03 33.17
C GLY A 22 -7.53 -2.57 32.49
N ALA A 23 -8.33 -1.74 33.14
CA ALA A 23 -9.54 -1.16 32.54
C ALA A 23 -9.20 -0.24 31.37
N LEU A 24 -8.22 0.66 31.53
CA LEU A 24 -7.74 1.52 30.45
C LEU A 24 -7.20 0.72 29.27
N LYS A 25 -6.43 -0.35 29.54
CA LYS A 25 -5.94 -1.23 28.48
C LYS A 25 -7.09 -1.81 27.65
N ARG A 26 -8.09 -2.39 28.31
CA ARG A 26 -9.26 -2.98 27.64
C ARG A 26 -10.00 -1.94 26.81
N THR A 27 -10.32 -0.79 27.40
CA THR A 27 -11.01 0.29 26.68
C THR A 27 -10.24 0.77 25.45
N VAL A 28 -8.92 0.95 25.57
CA VAL A 28 -8.08 1.36 24.43
C VAL A 28 -8.05 0.27 23.35
N GLU A 29 -7.85 -0.99 23.73
CA GLU A 29 -7.78 -2.10 22.78
C GLU A 29 -9.13 -2.37 22.09
N ASP A 30 -10.25 -2.20 22.80
CA ASP A 30 -11.59 -2.39 22.27
C ASP A 30 -11.98 -1.27 21.28
N VAL A 31 -11.67 -0.01 21.61
CA VAL A 31 -12.01 1.15 20.76
C VAL A 31 -11.04 1.30 19.60
N PHE A 32 -9.76 1.02 19.81
CA PHE A 32 -8.67 1.26 18.86
C PHE A 32 -7.96 -0.04 18.46
N GLY A 33 -8.74 -1.12 18.30
CA GLY A 33 -8.25 -2.43 17.86
C GLY A 33 -7.74 -2.48 16.42
N ASN A 34 -8.07 -1.48 15.60
CA ASN A 34 -7.48 -1.25 14.28
C ASN A 34 -7.55 0.24 13.92
N VAL A 35 -6.39 0.89 13.78
CA VAL A 35 -6.23 2.32 13.51
C VAL A 35 -5.18 2.55 12.43
N ARG A 36 -5.31 3.69 11.74
CA ARG A 36 -4.30 4.21 10.81
C ARG A 36 -3.79 5.54 11.35
N VAL A 37 -2.49 5.65 11.57
CA VAL A 37 -1.85 6.84 12.15
C VAL A 37 -0.78 7.34 11.19
N ARG A 38 -0.89 8.61 10.79
CA ARG A 38 0.16 9.30 10.03
C ARG A 38 1.17 9.93 10.99
N GLY A 39 2.45 9.82 10.68
CA GLY A 39 3.51 10.53 11.39
C GLY A 39 4.88 10.27 10.80
N GLU A 40 5.85 11.09 11.21
CA GLU A 40 7.26 10.87 10.90
C GLU A 40 7.84 9.85 11.88
N ILE A 41 8.57 8.86 11.36
CA ILE A 41 9.34 7.92 12.17
C ILE A 41 10.51 8.66 12.82
N SER A 42 10.61 8.55 14.15
CA SER A 42 11.75 9.07 14.89
C SER A 42 12.27 8.09 15.95
N GLY A 43 13.58 8.10 16.15
CA GLY A 43 14.28 7.23 17.09
C GLY A 43 14.45 5.79 16.63
N TYR A 44 14.25 5.49 15.34
CA TYR A 44 14.48 4.16 14.79
C TYR A 44 15.97 3.87 14.61
N ARG A 45 16.44 2.76 15.19
CA ARG A 45 17.86 2.35 15.17
C ARG A 45 18.08 0.96 14.57
N GLY A 46 17.13 0.50 13.76
CA GLY A 46 17.08 -0.88 13.30
C GLY A 46 16.36 -1.82 14.29
N PRO A 47 16.23 -3.11 13.94
CA PRO A 47 15.70 -4.12 14.83
C PRO A 47 16.60 -4.27 16.07
N HIS A 48 15.97 -4.33 17.24
CA HIS A 48 16.63 -4.68 18.50
C HIS A 48 17.16 -6.13 18.45
N SER A 49 17.98 -6.53 19.42
CA SER A 49 18.53 -7.90 19.51
C SER A 49 17.46 -9.01 19.59
N SER A 50 16.25 -8.67 20.06
CA SER A 50 15.06 -9.54 20.05
C SER A 50 14.42 -9.71 18.66
N GLY A 51 14.87 -8.93 17.67
CA GLY A 51 14.28 -8.83 16.33
C GLY A 51 13.03 -7.95 16.27
N HIS A 52 12.66 -7.25 17.34
CA HIS A 52 11.56 -6.28 17.36
C HIS A 52 12.09 -4.89 17.00
N ALA A 53 11.28 -4.06 16.35
CA ALA A 53 11.61 -2.66 16.16
C ALA A 53 10.82 -1.81 17.14
N TYR A 54 11.51 -0.86 17.78
CA TYR A 54 10.91 0.14 18.65
C TYR A 54 11.32 1.52 18.15
N PHE A 55 10.34 2.40 18.00
CA PHE A 55 10.53 3.78 17.58
C PHE A 55 9.30 4.59 18.00
N CYS A 56 9.18 5.83 17.56
CA CYS A 56 7.95 6.59 17.71
C CYS A 56 7.51 7.21 16.39
N LEU A 57 6.20 7.43 16.27
CA LEU A 57 5.61 8.29 15.27
C LEU A 57 5.39 9.65 15.90
N LYS A 58 5.82 10.72 15.24
CA LYS A 58 5.61 12.09 15.71
C LYS A 58 4.96 12.95 14.63
N ASP A 59 4.26 13.98 15.09
CA ASP A 59 3.90 15.16 14.31
C ASP A 59 4.41 16.41 15.05
N ASP A 60 3.94 17.60 14.64
CA ASP A 60 4.35 18.87 15.25
C ASP A 60 3.99 19.03 16.73
N ARG A 61 3.03 18.24 17.24
CA ARG A 61 2.42 18.44 18.56
C ARG A 61 2.48 17.21 19.46
N ALA A 62 2.56 16.02 18.87
CA ALA A 62 2.37 14.77 19.56
C ALA A 62 3.40 13.72 19.14
N ARG A 63 3.61 12.78 20.05
CA ARG A 63 4.44 11.60 19.87
C ARG A 63 3.68 10.38 20.34
N LEU A 64 3.75 9.31 19.55
CA LEU A 64 3.17 8.01 19.84
C LEU A 64 4.26 6.95 19.73
N ASP A 65 4.52 6.23 20.82
CA ASP A 65 5.46 5.11 20.79
C ASP A 65 4.91 3.97 19.92
N ALA A 66 5.80 3.30 19.20
CA ALA A 66 5.49 2.31 18.21
C ALA A 66 6.36 1.06 18.39
N VAL A 67 5.74 -0.11 18.20
CA VAL A 67 6.43 -1.39 18.17
C VAL A 67 6.04 -2.18 16.92
N VAL A 68 7.03 -2.78 16.27
CA VAL A 68 6.83 -3.82 15.27
C VAL A 68 7.42 -5.11 15.82
N TRP A 69 6.58 -6.12 16.03
CA TRP A 69 7.05 -7.43 16.48
C TRP A 69 7.86 -8.14 15.39
N LYS A 70 8.74 -9.07 15.78
CA LYS A 70 9.69 -9.73 14.87
C LYS A 70 8.98 -10.42 13.70
N THR A 71 7.85 -11.07 13.99
CA THR A 71 6.99 -11.75 13.02
C THR A 71 6.27 -10.79 12.08
N ALA A 72 5.89 -9.60 12.54
CA ALA A 72 5.33 -8.55 11.68
C ALA A 72 6.44 -7.89 10.83
N MET A 73 7.61 -7.66 11.42
CA MET A 73 8.76 -7.02 10.78
C MET A 73 9.14 -7.74 9.48
N GLY A 74 9.16 -9.07 9.46
CA GLY A 74 9.47 -9.84 8.24
C GLY A 74 8.44 -9.69 7.11
N ARG A 75 7.20 -9.33 7.43
CA ARG A 75 6.07 -9.21 6.48
C ARG A 75 5.83 -7.79 6.00
N LEU A 76 6.48 -6.79 6.60
CA LEU A 76 6.36 -5.41 6.18
C LEU A 76 6.89 -5.25 4.75
N LYS A 77 6.05 -4.68 3.88
CA LYS A 77 6.44 -4.30 2.52
C LYS A 77 7.45 -3.17 2.52
N PHE A 78 7.29 -2.23 3.44
CA PHE A 78 8.17 -1.08 3.63
C PHE A 78 8.86 -1.19 4.98
N ARG A 79 10.19 -1.09 4.95
CA ARG A 79 10.99 -1.08 6.17
C ARG A 79 10.91 0.32 6.79
N PRO A 80 10.73 0.42 8.12
CA PRO A 80 10.82 1.71 8.79
C PRO A 80 12.24 2.27 8.61
N GLU A 81 12.33 3.59 8.43
CA GLU A 81 13.57 4.34 8.34
C GLU A 81 13.43 5.65 9.12
N GLU A 82 14.52 6.14 9.71
CA GLU A 82 14.51 7.39 10.47
C GLU A 82 14.14 8.56 9.55
N GLY A 83 13.20 9.41 9.99
CA GLY A 83 12.74 10.58 9.27
C GLY A 83 11.72 10.29 8.15
N MET A 84 11.36 9.02 7.92
CA MET A 84 10.34 8.67 6.94
C MET A 84 8.95 9.06 7.46
N GLU A 85 8.21 9.84 6.68
CA GLU A 85 6.78 10.05 6.92
C GLU A 85 6.02 8.80 6.47
N VAL A 86 5.15 8.27 7.34
CA VAL A 86 4.43 7.02 7.11
C VAL A 86 2.98 7.10 7.56
N ILE A 87 2.15 6.22 7.01
CA ILE A 87 0.88 5.80 7.58
C ILE A 87 1.08 4.41 8.18
N ALA A 88 1.05 4.31 9.50
CA ALA A 88 1.11 3.06 10.24
C ALA A 88 -0.30 2.51 10.48
N THR A 89 -0.50 1.24 10.16
CA THR A 89 -1.74 0.50 10.46
C THR A 89 -1.48 -0.53 11.55
N GLY A 90 -2.36 -0.60 12.54
CA GLY A 90 -2.23 -1.54 13.64
C GLY A 90 -3.21 -1.27 14.77
N ARG A 91 -2.89 -1.71 15.99
CA ARG A 91 -3.75 -1.55 17.17
C ARG A 91 -3.09 -0.71 18.24
N LEU A 92 -3.86 0.09 18.97
CA LEU A 92 -3.37 0.72 20.19
C LEU A 92 -3.43 -0.27 21.34
N THR A 93 -2.43 -0.21 22.21
CA THR A 93 -2.37 -0.97 23.45
C THR A 93 -1.71 -0.11 24.52
N THR A 94 -1.86 -0.50 25.78
CA THR A 94 -1.14 0.13 26.89
C THR A 94 -0.18 -0.87 27.51
N TYR A 95 0.92 -0.36 28.06
CA TYR A 95 1.86 -1.13 28.88
C TYR A 95 1.57 -0.85 30.36
N PRO A 96 0.87 -1.76 31.07
CA PRO A 96 0.36 -1.47 32.41
C PRO A 96 1.44 -1.07 33.42
N GLY A 97 2.64 -1.62 33.28
CA GLY A 97 3.76 -1.35 34.19
C GLY A 97 4.34 0.07 34.09
N LYS A 98 4.00 0.84 33.05
CA LYS A 98 4.43 2.25 32.89
C LYS A 98 3.28 3.21 32.59
N SER A 99 2.05 2.71 32.48
CA SER A 99 0.86 3.49 32.09
C SER A 99 1.04 4.28 30.79
N THR A 100 1.88 3.78 29.87
CA THR A 100 2.09 4.37 28.55
C THR A 100 1.23 3.65 27.51
N TYR A 101 0.74 4.39 26.51
CA TYR A 101 0.08 3.80 25.34
C TYR A 101 1.02 3.81 24.14
N GLN A 102 0.85 2.83 23.26
CA GLN A 102 1.67 2.63 22.07
C GLN A 102 0.86 1.99 20.95
N ILE A 103 1.31 2.13 19.71
CA ILE A 103 0.79 1.39 18.57
C ILE A 103 1.61 0.12 18.34
N VAL A 104 0.94 -1.02 18.23
CA VAL A 104 1.51 -2.25 17.67
C VAL A 104 1.23 -2.22 16.17
N ILE A 105 2.27 -2.07 15.37
CA ILE A 105 2.19 -1.87 13.93
C ILE A 105 2.22 -3.21 13.21
N ASP A 106 1.22 -3.42 12.35
CA ASP A 106 1.10 -4.59 11.48
C ASP A 106 1.51 -4.26 10.03
N ASN A 107 1.30 -3.01 9.58
CA ASN A 107 1.70 -2.53 8.25
C ASN A 107 2.20 -1.08 8.28
N LEU A 108 3.12 -0.76 7.37
CA LEU A 108 3.64 0.61 7.13
C LEU A 108 3.52 0.95 5.66
N GLU A 109 3.05 2.15 5.38
CA GLU A 109 2.99 2.75 4.04
C GLU A 109 3.71 4.10 4.08
N PRO A 110 4.55 4.47 3.10
CA PRO A 110 5.09 5.81 3.01
C PRO A 110 3.96 6.85 2.90
N ALA A 111 4.03 7.91 3.68
CA ALA A 111 3.17 9.07 3.55
C ALA A 111 3.92 10.13 2.72
N GLY A 112 3.26 10.65 1.68
CA GLY A 112 3.78 11.76 0.89
C GLY A 112 4.42 11.39 -0.44
N ALA A 113 4.21 12.27 -1.43
CA ALA A 113 4.69 12.09 -2.79
C ALA A 113 6.23 12.03 -2.88
N GLY A 114 6.96 12.71 -1.98
CA GLY A 114 8.42 12.75 -1.99
C GLY A 114 9.08 11.40 -1.71
N ALA A 115 8.56 10.62 -0.75
CA ALA A 115 9.07 9.28 -0.44
C ALA A 115 8.80 8.29 -1.60
N LEU A 116 7.61 8.37 -2.20
CA LEU A 116 7.27 7.61 -3.40
C LEU A 116 8.18 7.98 -4.59
N MET A 117 8.48 9.28 -4.77
CA MET A 117 9.39 9.74 -5.81
C MET A 117 10.83 9.24 -5.58
N ALA A 118 11.32 9.26 -4.34
CA ALA A 118 12.66 8.74 -4.01
C ALA A 118 12.79 7.24 -4.34
N LEU A 119 11.78 6.44 -3.98
CA LEU A 119 11.72 5.01 -4.31
C LEU A 119 11.63 4.77 -5.83
N LEU A 120 10.86 5.60 -6.54
CA LEU A 120 10.75 5.54 -7.99
C LEU A 120 12.11 5.82 -8.66
N ASP A 121 12.81 6.86 -8.20
CA ASP A 121 14.12 7.25 -8.71
C ASP A 121 15.18 6.18 -8.44
N GLU A 122 15.17 5.56 -7.26
CA GLU A 122 16.05 4.44 -6.92
C GLU A 122 15.82 3.24 -7.86
N ARG A 123 14.56 2.82 -8.02
CA ARG A 123 14.21 1.72 -8.94
C ARG A 123 14.60 2.04 -10.37
N LYS A 124 14.31 3.26 -10.83
CA LYS A 124 14.67 3.71 -12.17
C LYS A 124 16.17 3.65 -12.39
N ARG A 125 16.99 4.08 -11.41
CA ARG A 125 18.46 3.97 -11.49
C ARG A 125 18.91 2.51 -11.59
N ARG A 126 18.33 1.60 -10.81
CA ARG A 126 18.68 0.17 -10.86
C ARG A 126 18.34 -0.46 -12.21
N LEU A 127 17.10 -0.29 -12.69
CA LEU A 127 16.66 -0.79 -13.99
C LEU A 127 17.43 -0.15 -15.16
N GLN A 128 17.86 1.11 -15.01
CA GLN A 128 18.73 1.77 -15.97
C GLN A 128 20.13 1.16 -15.98
N ALA A 129 20.70 0.80 -14.82
CA ALA A 129 21.98 0.11 -14.73
C ALA A 129 21.92 -1.30 -15.36
N GLU A 130 20.76 -1.96 -15.33
CA GLU A 130 20.50 -3.23 -16.01
C GLU A 130 20.26 -3.06 -17.53
N GLY A 131 20.21 -1.83 -18.03
CA GLY A 131 20.05 -1.51 -19.46
C GLY A 131 18.63 -1.66 -20.00
N LEU A 132 17.60 -1.79 -19.15
CA LEU A 132 16.22 -1.97 -19.61
C LEU A 132 15.69 -0.76 -20.39
N PHE A 133 16.22 0.44 -20.13
CA PHE A 133 15.84 1.67 -20.83
C PHE A 133 16.68 1.98 -22.07
N ASP A 134 17.61 1.11 -22.45
CA ASP A 134 18.50 1.33 -23.58
C ASP A 134 17.72 1.56 -24.87
N ALA A 135 18.07 2.61 -25.61
CA ALA A 135 17.39 2.95 -26.85
C ALA A 135 17.42 1.80 -27.87
N GLY A 136 18.49 0.99 -27.87
CA GLY A 136 18.64 -0.18 -28.73
C GLY A 136 17.68 -1.34 -28.42
N ARG A 137 17.06 -1.37 -27.23
CA ARG A 137 16.05 -2.39 -26.87
C ARG A 137 14.62 -1.99 -27.29
N LYS A 138 14.41 -0.72 -27.65
CA LYS A 138 13.08 -0.23 -28.03
C LYS A 138 12.66 -0.83 -29.36
N ARG A 139 11.51 -1.51 -29.36
CA ARG A 139 10.88 -2.02 -30.58
C ARG A 139 10.09 -0.89 -31.26
N LEU A 140 10.25 -0.75 -32.56
CA LEU A 140 9.43 0.17 -33.35
C LEU A 140 7.97 -0.26 -33.29
N LEU A 141 7.08 0.71 -33.14
CA LEU A 141 5.64 0.45 -33.22
C LEU A 141 5.27 0.07 -34.66
N PRO A 142 4.35 -0.89 -34.85
CA PRO A 142 3.87 -1.23 -36.19
C PRO A 142 3.25 0.00 -36.84
N PHE A 143 3.61 0.26 -38.09
CA PHE A 143 3.06 1.39 -38.85
C PHE A 143 1.53 1.29 -38.99
N MET A 144 1.01 0.08 -39.16
CA MET A 144 -0.42 -0.19 -39.33
C MET A 144 -0.83 -1.47 -38.58
N PRO A 145 -1.17 -1.38 -37.29
CA PRO A 145 -1.67 -2.53 -36.53
C PRO A 145 -3.06 -2.94 -37.05
N ARG A 146 -3.33 -4.23 -37.07
CA ARG A 146 -4.64 -4.83 -37.41
C ARG A 146 -5.42 -5.18 -36.14
N VAL A 147 -4.71 -5.66 -35.12
CA VAL A 147 -5.26 -6.06 -33.83
C VAL A 147 -4.54 -5.33 -32.70
N ILE A 148 -5.31 -4.68 -31.83
CA ILE A 148 -4.80 -3.99 -30.64
C ILE A 148 -5.28 -4.74 -29.40
N GLY A 149 -4.35 -5.18 -28.56
CA GLY A 149 -4.64 -5.70 -27.23
C GLY A 149 -4.68 -4.55 -26.22
N VAL A 150 -5.68 -4.52 -25.35
CA VAL A 150 -5.85 -3.48 -24.33
C VAL A 150 -5.95 -4.15 -22.96
N VAL A 151 -5.00 -3.84 -22.09
CA VAL A 151 -4.95 -4.30 -20.69
C VAL A 151 -5.44 -3.14 -19.83
N THR A 152 -6.67 -3.25 -19.32
CA THR A 152 -7.29 -2.20 -18.51
C THR A 152 -8.53 -2.71 -17.75
N SER A 153 -9.11 -1.87 -16.90
CA SER A 153 -10.39 -2.18 -16.23
C SER A 153 -11.57 -2.04 -17.20
N PRO A 154 -12.50 -3.02 -17.24
CA PRO A 154 -13.65 -2.98 -18.14
C PRO A 154 -14.70 -1.92 -17.73
N THR A 155 -14.64 -1.41 -16.50
CA THR A 155 -15.64 -0.47 -15.96
C THR A 155 -15.23 1.00 -16.05
N GLY A 156 -13.97 1.30 -16.40
CA GLY A 156 -13.44 2.67 -16.43
C GLY A 156 -13.86 3.47 -17.67
N SER A 157 -13.74 4.80 -17.60
CA SER A 157 -13.92 5.68 -18.78
C SER A 157 -12.84 5.43 -19.85
N VAL A 158 -11.64 5.04 -19.43
CA VAL A 158 -10.48 4.90 -20.33
C VAL A 158 -10.67 3.86 -21.41
N ILE A 159 -11.27 2.71 -21.10
CA ILE A 159 -11.54 1.72 -22.15
C ILE A 159 -12.54 2.26 -23.17
N ARG A 160 -13.53 3.03 -22.73
CA ARG A 160 -14.51 3.67 -23.62
C ARG A 160 -13.84 4.72 -24.50
N ASP A 161 -12.94 5.52 -23.93
CA ASP A 161 -12.19 6.54 -24.66
C ASP A 161 -11.27 5.90 -25.72
N ILE A 162 -10.55 4.82 -25.36
CA ILE A 162 -9.70 4.07 -26.31
C ILE A 162 -10.55 3.51 -27.46
N ILE A 163 -11.64 2.80 -27.15
CA ILE A 163 -12.52 2.21 -28.17
C ILE A 163 -13.13 3.31 -29.06
N HIS A 164 -13.59 4.41 -28.47
CA HIS A 164 -14.18 5.52 -29.21
C HIS A 164 -13.16 6.19 -30.13
N ARG A 165 -11.93 6.48 -29.65
CA ARG A 165 -10.85 7.07 -30.44
C ARG A 165 -10.42 6.17 -31.61
N ILE A 166 -10.31 4.86 -31.37
CA ILE A 166 -9.97 3.89 -32.43
C ILE A 166 -11.08 3.87 -33.48
N LYS A 167 -12.34 3.76 -33.05
CA LYS A 167 -13.50 3.72 -33.95
C LYS A 167 -13.67 4.99 -34.78
N ASP A 168 -13.38 6.15 -34.19
CA ASP A 168 -13.50 7.46 -34.86
C ASP A 168 -12.40 7.69 -35.90
N ARG A 169 -11.16 7.27 -35.61
CA ARG A 169 -10.01 7.50 -36.51
C ARG A 169 -9.84 6.42 -37.56
N PHE A 170 -9.70 5.16 -37.11
CA PHE A 170 -9.51 4.01 -37.98
C PHE A 170 -9.98 2.75 -37.23
N PRO A 171 -11.19 2.25 -37.51
CA PRO A 171 -11.73 1.09 -36.81
C PRO A 171 -10.83 -0.14 -36.95
N LEU A 172 -10.31 -0.61 -35.82
CA LEU A 172 -9.47 -1.80 -35.72
C LEU A 172 -10.08 -2.82 -34.77
N HIS A 173 -9.62 -4.07 -34.86
CA HIS A 173 -10.03 -5.10 -33.92
C HIS A 173 -9.35 -4.86 -32.57
N VAL A 174 -10.14 -4.81 -31.50
CA VAL A 174 -9.66 -4.55 -30.14
C VAL A 174 -9.95 -5.76 -29.27
N LEU A 175 -8.90 -6.34 -28.69
CA LEU A 175 -8.99 -7.38 -27.67
C LEU A 175 -8.79 -6.76 -26.30
N VAL A 176 -9.71 -7.01 -25.36
CA VAL A 176 -9.60 -6.47 -24.00
C VAL A 176 -9.26 -7.60 -23.04
N TRP A 177 -8.16 -7.43 -22.31
CA TRP A 177 -7.84 -8.26 -21.16
C TRP A 177 -8.20 -7.49 -19.87
N PRO A 178 -9.27 -7.87 -19.17
CA PRO A 178 -9.73 -7.15 -18.00
C PRO A 178 -8.78 -7.38 -16.83
N VAL A 179 -8.28 -6.29 -16.24
CA VAL A 179 -7.44 -6.32 -15.03
C VAL A 179 -7.84 -5.22 -14.05
N ARG A 180 -7.49 -5.39 -12.77
CA ARG A 180 -7.51 -4.27 -11.83
C ARG A 180 -6.36 -3.32 -12.16
N VAL A 181 -6.67 -2.03 -12.20
CA VAL A 181 -5.72 -0.95 -12.54
C VAL A 181 -5.35 -0.08 -11.34
N GLN A 182 -5.72 -0.53 -10.14
CA GLN A 182 -5.44 0.13 -8.87
C GLN A 182 -5.36 -0.89 -7.74
N GLY A 183 -4.70 -0.53 -6.66
CA GLY A 183 -4.47 -1.39 -5.51
C GLY A 183 -3.29 -2.34 -5.69
N GLU A 184 -3.01 -3.11 -4.64
CA GLU A 184 -1.77 -3.88 -4.51
C GLU A 184 -1.63 -5.03 -5.52
N THR A 185 -2.73 -5.54 -6.08
CA THR A 185 -2.70 -6.64 -7.06
C THR A 185 -2.56 -6.16 -8.50
N ALA A 186 -2.62 -4.85 -8.75
CA ALA A 186 -2.65 -4.29 -10.10
C ALA A 186 -1.38 -4.66 -10.91
N GLY A 187 -0.20 -4.53 -10.31
CA GLY A 187 1.07 -4.88 -10.98
C GLY A 187 1.09 -6.32 -11.46
N ALA A 188 0.83 -7.27 -10.55
CA ALA A 188 0.81 -8.70 -10.87
C ALA A 188 -0.25 -9.07 -11.93
N GLU A 189 -1.45 -8.49 -11.84
CA GLU A 189 -2.51 -8.74 -12.83
C GLU A 189 -2.15 -8.19 -14.21
N VAL A 190 -1.59 -6.98 -14.29
CA VAL A 190 -1.14 -6.35 -15.54
C VAL A 190 -0.01 -7.18 -16.15
N THR A 191 0.99 -7.59 -15.36
CA THR A 191 2.09 -8.46 -15.82
C THR A 191 1.58 -9.78 -16.38
N ALA A 192 0.64 -10.43 -15.67
CA ALA A 192 0.03 -11.67 -16.14
C ALA A 192 -0.73 -11.48 -17.46
N ALA A 193 -1.43 -10.35 -17.65
CA ALA A 193 -2.13 -10.04 -18.88
C ALA A 193 -1.20 -9.80 -20.06
N VAL A 194 -0.10 -9.05 -19.86
CA VAL A 194 0.92 -8.84 -20.91
C VAL A 194 1.57 -10.17 -21.31
N ASN A 195 1.95 -10.99 -20.34
CA ASN A 195 2.50 -12.32 -20.61
C ASN A 195 1.47 -13.23 -21.29
N GLY A 196 0.20 -13.15 -20.90
CA GLY A 196 -0.90 -13.88 -21.52
C GLY A 196 -1.07 -13.53 -22.99
N PHE A 197 -1.02 -12.25 -23.35
CA PHE A 197 -1.04 -11.82 -24.75
C PHE A 197 0.19 -12.30 -25.52
N ASN A 198 1.39 -12.19 -24.94
CA ASN A 198 2.63 -12.64 -25.58
C ASN A 198 2.69 -14.17 -25.78
N ALA A 199 1.91 -14.93 -25.02
CA ALA A 199 1.83 -16.39 -25.11
C ALA A 199 0.75 -16.89 -26.09
N LEU A 200 -0.04 -16.01 -26.71
CA LEU A 200 -1.04 -16.41 -27.70
C LEU A 200 -0.36 -17.03 -28.93
N ALA A 201 -0.90 -18.15 -29.41
CA ALA A 201 -0.44 -18.75 -30.65
C ALA A 201 -0.77 -17.84 -31.84
N GLN A 202 0.15 -17.70 -32.80
CA GLN A 202 -0.06 -16.87 -34.00
C GLN A 202 -1.26 -17.37 -34.83
N ASP A 203 -1.47 -18.70 -34.86
CA ASP A 203 -2.57 -19.35 -35.58
C ASP A 203 -3.72 -19.78 -34.65
N GLY A 204 -3.83 -19.16 -33.48
CA GLY A 204 -4.85 -19.45 -32.48
C GLY A 204 -6.24 -18.91 -32.86
N ILE A 205 -7.27 -19.40 -32.13
CA ILE A 205 -8.66 -18.90 -32.26
C ILE A 205 -8.75 -17.41 -31.89
N VAL A 206 -7.96 -16.98 -30.90
CA VAL A 206 -7.82 -15.58 -30.53
C VAL A 206 -6.65 -15.00 -31.32
N PRO A 207 -6.85 -13.94 -32.12
CA PRO A 207 -5.76 -13.38 -32.90
C PRO A 207 -4.70 -12.75 -32.01
N HIS A 208 -3.43 -12.93 -32.37
CA HIS A 208 -2.33 -12.30 -31.66
C HIS A 208 -2.33 -10.77 -31.92
N PRO A 209 -2.26 -9.92 -30.87
CA PRO A 209 -2.17 -8.47 -31.05
C PRO A 209 -0.86 -8.02 -31.72
N ASP A 210 -0.94 -7.02 -32.60
CA ASP A 210 0.25 -6.36 -33.17
C ASP A 210 0.84 -5.34 -32.19
N LEU A 211 -0.01 -4.82 -31.31
CA LEU A 211 0.31 -3.79 -30.33
C LEU A 211 -0.48 -4.03 -29.04
N LEU A 212 0.15 -3.80 -27.90
CA LEU A 212 -0.50 -3.77 -26.60
C LEU A 212 -0.59 -2.34 -26.06
N ILE A 213 -1.75 -1.98 -25.54
CA ILE A 213 -2.00 -0.76 -24.78
C ILE A 213 -2.26 -1.18 -23.34
N VAL A 214 -1.36 -0.80 -22.44
CA VAL A 214 -1.59 -0.90 -21.00
C VAL A 214 -2.06 0.47 -20.53
N ALA A 215 -3.28 0.55 -20.00
CA ALA A 215 -3.89 1.84 -19.70
C ALA A 215 -4.73 1.83 -18.43
N ARG A 216 -4.83 3.01 -17.80
CA ARG A 216 -5.77 3.30 -16.72
C ARG A 216 -6.25 4.74 -16.77
N GLY A 217 -7.31 5.03 -16.03
CA GLY A 217 -7.78 6.40 -15.78
C GLY A 217 -6.87 7.20 -14.87
N GLY A 218 -7.23 8.47 -14.69
CA GLY A 218 -6.57 9.36 -13.72
C GLY A 218 -6.56 8.78 -12.30
N GLY A 219 -5.75 9.36 -11.43
CA GLY A 219 -5.62 9.00 -10.02
C GLY A 219 -4.40 9.64 -9.39
N SER A 220 -4.24 9.50 -8.08
CA SER A 220 -3.09 10.03 -7.36
C SER A 220 -1.81 9.26 -7.74
N LEU A 221 -0.64 9.80 -7.40
CA LEU A 221 0.64 9.10 -7.55
C LEU A 221 0.63 7.74 -6.83
N GLU A 222 -0.08 7.66 -5.70
CA GLU A 222 -0.23 6.44 -4.91
C GLU A 222 -0.98 5.37 -5.69
N ASP A 223 -2.04 5.76 -6.42
CA ASP A 223 -2.76 4.82 -7.25
C ASP A 223 -1.88 4.29 -8.39
N LEU A 224 -1.03 5.15 -8.98
CA LEU A 224 -0.12 4.78 -10.09
C LEU A 224 1.00 3.84 -9.64
N TRP A 225 1.24 3.73 -8.34
CA TRP A 225 2.34 2.97 -7.79
C TRP A 225 2.33 1.48 -8.21
N GLY A 226 1.15 0.90 -8.37
CA GLY A 226 1.00 -0.49 -8.83
C GLY A 226 1.59 -0.77 -10.21
N PHE A 227 1.83 0.26 -11.05
CA PHE A 227 2.48 0.11 -12.37
C PHE A 227 4.01 0.20 -12.30
N ASN A 228 4.58 0.54 -11.13
CA ASN A 228 6.03 0.54 -10.91
C ASN A 228 6.52 -0.81 -10.36
N ASP A 229 5.76 -1.88 -10.60
CA ASP A 229 6.15 -3.25 -10.28
C ASP A 229 7.27 -3.70 -11.22
N GLU A 230 8.31 -4.30 -10.66
CA GLU A 230 9.49 -4.73 -11.42
C GLU A 230 9.16 -5.86 -12.40
N GLY A 231 8.13 -6.66 -12.13
CA GLY A 231 7.67 -7.68 -13.07
C GLY A 231 7.08 -7.12 -14.36
N LEU A 232 6.80 -5.81 -14.42
CA LEU A 232 6.33 -5.13 -15.64
C LEU A 232 7.47 -4.49 -16.46
N ALA A 233 8.68 -4.41 -15.90
CA ALA A 233 9.86 -3.82 -16.56
C ALA A 233 10.46 -4.77 -17.61
#